data_AF-A0A960CPT2-F1
#
_entry.id   AF-A0A960CPT2-F1
#
_cell.length_a   1.000
_cell.length_b   1.000
_cell.length_c   1.000
_cell.angle_alpha   90.00
_cell.angle_beta   90.00
_cell.angle_gamma   90.00
#
_symmetry.space_group_name_H-M   'P 1'
#
loop_
_entity.id
_entity.type
_entity.pdbx_description
1 polymer ?
#
loop_
_entity_poly.entity_id
_entity_poly.type
_entity_poly.pdbx_seq_one_letter_code
_entity_poly.pdbx_strand_id
1 'polypeptide(L)'
;PGTVNSDGSPNKPNVGIAYAAGTGGGYGPEGVNGSKVFLPFGLDPKTTPVMGSYNENTVAAKATSAWYELPPRSPDRPLVTVAAAGAIWFYDEEGQFNYGQSLKLQWGVHRPDGSFQALGSVQPIDVIAQKAWRNLRFPMAWAPPEANVARIVADDPNLSTDQWFGFTPPRVPVLQTAQQFLGSQTPILMDIATAANFPCQRPFAEHLGVAEVPEYRILPNLKQVVVSSNMWQSARSGGPFLFIQALLTTATIPTYLRNDWYRDWGALERYIRLVPASEAPNAVLDQGSKTVFGWGRTGPIRALP
;
A
#
# COMPACT_ATOMS: atom_id res chain seq x y z
N PRO A 1 12.02 -0.14 -22.73
CA PRO A 1 12.49 -1.31 -23.51
C PRO A 1 13.70 -1.92 -22.79
N GLY A 2 13.92 -3.24 -22.90
CA GLY A 2 15.10 -3.91 -22.31
C GLY A 2 15.00 -4.29 -20.83
N THR A 3 13.83 -4.17 -20.21
CA THR A 3 13.61 -4.73 -18.87
C THR A 3 13.66 -6.25 -18.94
N VAL A 4 14.56 -6.87 -18.17
CA VAL A 4 14.89 -8.31 -18.27
C VAL A 4 13.66 -9.22 -18.11
N ASN A 5 12.78 -8.91 -17.15
CA ASN A 5 11.59 -9.70 -16.83
C ASN A 5 10.32 -8.93 -17.22
N SER A 6 10.04 -8.82 -18.52
CA SER A 6 8.88 -8.12 -19.10
C SER A 6 8.45 -8.83 -20.38
N ASP A 7 7.14 -9.05 -20.56
CA ASP A 7 6.57 -9.61 -21.80
C ASP A 7 6.13 -8.53 -22.81
N GLY A 8 6.32 -7.25 -22.46
CA GLY A 8 6.02 -6.12 -23.32
C GLY A 8 6.72 -6.22 -24.68
N SER A 9 5.97 -5.94 -25.75
CA SER A 9 6.49 -5.99 -27.13
C SER A 9 7.69 -5.03 -27.32
N PRO A 10 8.76 -5.48 -28.00
CA PRO A 10 9.93 -4.64 -28.25
C PRO A 10 9.65 -3.50 -29.25
N ASN A 11 8.57 -3.59 -30.02
CA ASN A 11 8.25 -2.67 -31.12
C ASN A 11 7.33 -1.51 -30.71
N LYS A 12 6.96 -1.40 -29.43
CA LYS A 12 6.08 -0.34 -28.93
C LYS A 12 6.40 -0.01 -27.47
N PRO A 13 5.99 1.18 -26.98
CA PRO A 13 6.10 1.49 -25.56
C PRO A 13 5.39 0.46 -24.69
N ASN A 14 6.04 0.08 -23.58
CA ASN A 14 5.41 -0.74 -22.55
C ASN A 14 4.66 0.19 -21.59
N VAL A 15 3.34 0.25 -21.74
CA VAL A 15 2.45 1.13 -20.96
C VAL A 15 1.65 0.29 -19.98
N GLY A 16 1.71 0.66 -18.71
CA GLY A 16 0.91 0.04 -17.65
C GLY A 16 0.62 1.04 -16.54
N ILE A 17 -0.48 0.80 -15.83
CA ILE A 17 -0.87 1.53 -14.64
C ILE A 17 -1.20 0.49 -13.59
N ALA A 18 -0.74 0.68 -12.36
CA ALA A 18 -1.14 -0.14 -11.23
C ALA A 18 -1.35 0.72 -9.99
N TYR A 19 -2.09 0.16 -9.06
CA TYR A 19 -2.27 0.65 -7.72
C TYR A 19 -1.87 -0.46 -6.76
N ALA A 20 -1.43 -0.09 -5.56
CA ALA A 20 -1.30 -1.06 -4.48
C ALA A 20 -2.69 -1.62 -4.12
N ALA A 21 -2.75 -2.86 -3.63
CA ALA A 21 -4.01 -3.51 -3.28
C ALA A 21 -4.99 -2.65 -2.46
N GLY A 22 -6.16 -2.37 -3.06
CA GLY A 22 -7.24 -1.61 -2.43
C GLY A 22 -7.04 -0.09 -2.41
N THR A 23 -5.94 0.45 -2.94
CA THR A 23 -5.71 1.91 -2.91
C THR A 23 -6.34 2.67 -4.08
N GLY A 24 -6.84 1.96 -5.10
CA GLY A 24 -7.50 2.53 -6.27
C GLY A 24 -8.88 3.17 -6.00
N GLY A 25 -9.40 3.03 -4.78
CA GLY A 25 -10.68 3.61 -4.37
C GLY A 25 -11.87 2.67 -4.59
N GLY A 26 -13.06 3.24 -4.76
CA GLY A 26 -14.33 2.52 -4.82
C GLY A 26 -15.23 2.87 -3.63
N TYR A 27 -16.34 2.13 -3.51
CA TYR A 27 -17.31 2.31 -2.44
C TYR A 27 -17.17 1.20 -1.38
N GLY A 28 -17.40 1.56 -0.12
CA GLY A 28 -17.40 0.69 1.04
C GLY A 28 -18.68 0.86 1.87
N PRO A 29 -18.77 0.20 3.03
CA PRO A 29 -19.85 0.44 3.98
C PRO A 29 -19.81 1.90 4.47
N GLU A 30 -20.94 2.35 5.01
CA GLU A 30 -21.03 3.68 5.60
C GLU A 30 -20.13 3.80 6.84
N GLY A 31 -19.26 4.80 6.84
CA GLY A 31 -18.33 5.11 7.92
C GLY A 31 -18.90 6.07 8.96
N VAL A 32 -18.08 6.41 9.96
CA VAL A 32 -18.49 7.18 11.15
C VAL A 32 -19.10 8.56 10.85
N ASN A 33 -18.75 9.18 9.72
CA ASN A 33 -19.27 10.48 9.29
C ASN A 33 -20.14 10.39 8.01
N GLY A 34 -20.70 9.21 7.71
CA GLY A 34 -21.56 8.99 6.54
C GLY A 34 -20.81 8.74 5.23
N SER A 35 -19.47 8.80 5.24
CA SER A 35 -18.65 8.51 4.06
C SER A 35 -18.82 7.05 3.62
N LYS A 36 -19.02 6.82 2.33
CA LYS A 36 -19.12 5.48 1.71
C LYS A 36 -17.91 5.13 0.86
N VAL A 37 -16.78 5.81 1.05
CA VAL A 37 -15.55 5.51 0.31
C VAL A 37 -14.91 4.23 0.84
N PHE A 38 -14.35 3.42 -0.06
CA PHE A 38 -13.52 2.29 0.36
C PHE A 38 -12.24 2.80 1.02
N LEU A 39 -12.01 2.38 2.27
CA LEU A 39 -10.81 2.71 3.03
C LEU A 39 -9.74 1.61 2.86
N PRO A 40 -8.53 1.95 2.39
CA PRO A 40 -7.44 0.99 2.24
C PRO A 40 -6.71 0.73 3.57
N PHE A 41 -5.64 -0.07 3.50
CA PHE A 41 -4.73 -0.34 4.63
C PHE A 41 -5.38 -1.03 5.84
N GLY A 42 -6.57 -1.61 5.65
CA GLY A 42 -7.34 -2.22 6.73
C GLY A 42 -7.91 -1.20 7.73
N LEU A 43 -8.02 0.07 7.36
CA LEU A 43 -8.66 1.09 8.20
C LEU A 43 -10.15 0.76 8.37
N ASP A 44 -10.61 0.75 9.63
CA ASP A 44 -12.02 0.48 9.95
C ASP A 44 -12.88 1.72 9.66
N PRO A 45 -13.87 1.64 8.73
CA PRO A 45 -14.79 2.74 8.45
C PRO A 45 -15.60 3.20 9.66
N LYS A 46 -15.86 2.32 10.63
CA LYS A 46 -16.65 2.64 11.83
C LYS A 46 -15.91 3.59 12.79
N THR A 47 -14.60 3.73 12.65
CA THR A 47 -13.77 4.58 13.50
C THR A 47 -12.97 5.62 12.73
N THR A 48 -13.01 5.59 11.40
CA THR A 48 -12.15 6.42 10.55
C THR A 48 -13.01 7.37 9.70
N PRO A 49 -13.17 8.65 10.12
CA PRO A 49 -13.83 9.64 9.27
C PRO A 49 -12.96 9.97 8.06
N VAL A 50 -13.61 10.43 6.98
CA VAL A 50 -12.93 10.89 5.76
C VAL A 50 -13.43 12.28 5.39
N MET A 51 -12.53 13.12 4.91
CA MET A 51 -12.85 14.43 4.33
C MET A 51 -12.14 14.56 2.98
N GLY A 52 -12.75 15.24 2.01
CA GLY A 52 -12.13 15.51 0.72
C GLY A 52 -12.81 16.64 -0.04
N SER A 53 -12.11 17.19 -1.03
CA SER A 53 -12.54 18.34 -1.85
C SER A 53 -13.09 17.96 -3.24
N TYR A 54 -13.12 16.67 -3.58
CA TYR A 54 -13.52 16.23 -4.92
C TYR A 54 -14.95 16.67 -5.25
N ASN A 55 -15.12 17.23 -6.46
CA ASN A 55 -16.40 17.65 -7.02
C ASN A 55 -17.04 18.88 -6.35
N GLU A 56 -16.32 19.60 -5.50
CA GLU A 56 -16.70 20.93 -4.97
C GLU A 56 -15.94 22.05 -5.70
N ASN A 57 -15.83 21.92 -7.02
CA ASN A 57 -14.93 22.72 -7.86
C ASN A 57 -15.42 24.17 -8.11
N THR A 58 -16.46 24.64 -7.41
CA THR A 58 -16.97 26.02 -7.50
C THR A 58 -16.49 26.89 -6.35
N VAL A 59 -15.89 26.29 -5.32
CA VAL A 59 -15.40 26.96 -4.11
C VAL A 59 -13.97 26.51 -3.79
N ALA A 60 -13.14 27.44 -3.33
CA ALA A 60 -11.84 27.10 -2.79
C ALA A 60 -12.02 26.38 -1.45
N ALA A 61 -11.79 25.06 -1.42
CA ALA A 61 -12.05 24.24 -0.25
C ALA A 61 -10.94 24.43 0.81
N LYS A 62 -11.35 24.66 2.06
CA LYS A 62 -10.44 24.82 3.19
C LYS A 62 -10.95 24.03 4.39
N ALA A 63 -10.06 23.32 5.05
CA ALA A 63 -10.38 22.58 6.26
C ALA A 63 -9.23 22.62 7.27
N THR A 64 -9.57 22.77 8.54
CA THR A 64 -8.63 22.61 9.65
C THR A 64 -9.23 21.59 10.60
N SER A 65 -8.52 20.50 10.87
CA SER A 65 -9.03 19.47 11.77
C SER A 65 -9.04 19.97 13.22
N ALA A 66 -9.75 19.23 14.08
CA ALA A 66 -9.53 19.30 15.51
C ALA A 66 -8.07 18.96 15.87
N TRP A 67 -7.67 19.29 17.09
CA TRP A 67 -6.40 18.85 17.66
C TRP A 67 -6.49 17.38 18.05
N TYR A 68 -5.55 16.58 17.54
CA TYR A 68 -5.33 15.19 17.91
C TYR A 68 -4.18 15.12 18.90
N GLU A 69 -4.40 14.43 20.02
CA GLU A 69 -3.38 14.19 21.02
C GLU A 69 -2.32 13.21 20.50
N LEU A 70 -1.05 13.59 20.67
CA LEU A 70 0.07 12.74 20.33
C LEU A 70 0.41 11.86 21.54
N PRO A 71 0.76 10.58 21.34
CA PRO A 71 1.29 9.77 22.42
C PRO A 71 2.62 10.34 22.92
N PRO A 72 3.07 9.93 24.12
CA PRO A 72 4.42 10.21 24.58
C PRO A 72 5.47 9.84 23.53
N ARG A 73 6.50 10.69 23.39
CA ARG A 73 7.59 10.47 22.45
C ARG A 73 8.32 9.16 22.79
N SER A 74 8.58 8.37 21.76
CA SER A 74 9.31 7.13 21.89
C SER A 74 10.04 6.79 20.59
N PRO A 75 11.29 6.27 20.63
CA PRO A 75 12.08 5.99 19.44
C PRO A 75 11.50 4.87 18.55
N ASP A 76 10.61 4.04 19.07
CA ASP A 76 9.89 2.98 18.33
C ASP A 76 8.71 3.51 17.50
N ARG A 77 8.31 4.78 17.71
CA ARG A 77 7.19 5.44 17.02
C ARG A 77 7.63 6.78 16.40
N PRO A 78 8.56 6.77 15.42
CA PRO A 78 9.20 7.98 14.90
C PRO A 78 8.37 8.74 13.83
N LEU A 79 7.12 8.35 13.58
CA LEU A 79 6.30 8.91 12.50
C LEU A 79 4.92 9.33 13.00
N VAL A 80 4.38 10.40 12.42
CA VAL A 80 2.93 10.61 12.27
C VAL A 80 2.61 10.35 10.79
N THR A 81 1.54 9.62 10.51
CA THR A 81 1.12 9.31 9.14
C THR A 81 -0.34 9.64 8.91
N VAL A 82 -0.68 9.97 7.67
CA VAL A 82 -2.04 10.29 7.22
C VAL A 82 -2.29 9.48 5.94
N ALA A 83 -3.38 8.71 5.89
CA ALA A 83 -3.82 8.19 4.59
C ALA A 83 -4.46 9.34 3.80
N ALA A 84 -4.00 9.53 2.57
CA ALA A 84 -4.49 10.55 1.67
C ALA A 84 -4.64 10.02 0.24
N ALA A 85 -5.57 10.59 -0.52
CA ALA A 85 -5.81 10.34 -1.93
C ALA A 85 -5.86 11.66 -2.71
N GLY A 86 -5.74 11.61 -4.03
CA GLY A 86 -5.74 12.79 -4.90
C GLY A 86 -4.37 13.46 -5.04
N ALA A 87 -4.34 14.67 -5.61
CA ALA A 87 -3.13 15.39 -5.95
C ALA A 87 -2.71 16.33 -4.80
N ILE A 88 -1.55 16.05 -4.19
CA ILE A 88 -1.06 16.77 -3.01
C ILE A 88 0.35 17.28 -3.30
N TRP A 89 0.61 18.52 -2.94
CA TRP A 89 1.94 19.13 -3.04
C TRP A 89 2.87 18.51 -2.01
N PHE A 90 4.00 17.98 -2.49
CA PHE A 90 5.16 17.64 -1.67
C PHE A 90 6.49 17.96 -2.39
N TYR A 91 7.58 17.92 -1.63
CA TYR A 91 8.96 17.93 -2.16
C TYR A 91 9.57 16.54 -1.97
N ASP A 92 10.29 16.05 -2.97
CA ASP A 92 11.05 14.80 -2.84
C ASP A 92 12.40 15.01 -2.12
N GLU A 93 13.21 13.95 -2.06
CA GLU A 93 14.49 13.92 -1.36
C GLU A 93 15.48 14.95 -1.94
N GLU A 94 15.41 15.17 -3.26
CA GLU A 94 16.24 16.12 -3.99
C GLU A 94 15.70 17.56 -3.97
N GLY A 95 14.55 17.78 -3.31
CA GLY A 95 13.88 19.08 -3.23
C GLY A 95 13.12 19.45 -4.52
N GLN A 96 12.92 18.50 -5.44
CA GLN A 96 12.09 18.70 -6.61
C GLN A 96 10.62 18.75 -6.19
N PHE A 97 9.92 19.73 -6.76
CA PHE A 97 8.52 20.01 -6.48
C PHE A 97 7.61 19.07 -7.28
N ASN A 98 6.62 18.51 -6.60
CA ASN A 98 5.51 17.77 -7.22
C ASN A 98 4.21 18.58 -7.06
N TYR A 99 3.57 18.88 -8.20
CA TYR A 99 2.35 19.68 -8.21
C TYR A 99 1.16 18.94 -7.58
N GLY A 100 0.39 19.68 -6.78
CA GLY A 100 -0.83 19.25 -6.13
C GLY A 100 -1.33 20.32 -5.16
N GLN A 101 -2.25 19.95 -4.28
CA GLN A 101 -2.89 20.88 -3.35
C GLN A 101 -2.28 20.83 -1.95
N SER A 102 -2.52 21.86 -1.13
CA SER A 102 -1.81 22.01 0.13
C SER A 102 -2.45 21.16 1.23
N LEU A 103 -1.67 20.23 1.77
CA LEU A 103 -2.00 19.51 3.00
C LEU A 103 -0.77 19.61 3.91
N LYS A 104 -0.92 20.23 5.07
CA LYS A 104 0.14 20.35 6.08
C LYS A 104 -0.29 19.72 7.39
N LEU A 105 0.70 19.32 8.18
CA LEU A 105 0.50 18.96 9.57
C LEU A 105 1.05 20.07 10.45
N GLN A 106 0.21 20.62 11.32
CA GLN A 106 0.58 21.65 12.28
C GLN A 106 0.77 21.02 13.66
N TRP A 107 1.94 21.24 14.25
CA TRP A 107 2.23 20.86 15.62
C TRP A 107 1.60 21.84 16.61
N GLY A 108 1.38 21.41 17.85
CA GLY A 108 0.87 22.29 18.89
C GLY A 108 1.18 21.82 20.31
N VAL A 109 0.94 22.71 21.26
CA VAL A 109 1.00 22.44 22.70
C VAL A 109 -0.40 22.60 23.28
N HIS A 110 -0.95 21.54 23.82
CA HIS A 110 -2.08 21.54 24.73
C HIS A 110 -1.55 21.83 26.13
N ARG A 111 -1.94 22.98 26.67
CA ARG A 111 -1.49 23.46 27.99
C ARG A 111 -2.39 22.91 29.11
N PRO A 112 -1.90 22.88 30.36
CA PRO A 112 -2.69 22.44 31.51
C PRO A 112 -3.98 23.24 31.75
N ASP A 113 -4.07 24.47 31.23
CA ASP A 113 -5.26 25.33 31.31
C ASP A 113 -6.34 24.98 30.26
N GLY A 114 -6.10 23.95 29.44
CA GLY A 114 -6.99 23.53 28.35
C GLY A 114 -6.82 24.31 27.05
N SER A 115 -5.93 25.31 27.01
CA SER A 115 -5.65 26.08 25.79
C SER A 115 -4.72 25.35 24.84
N PHE A 116 -4.89 25.60 23.55
CA PHE A 116 -3.99 25.11 22.50
C PHE A 116 -3.14 26.24 21.94
N GLN A 117 -1.82 26.03 21.91
CA GLN A 117 -0.88 26.89 21.19
C GLN A 117 -0.46 26.19 19.91
N ALA A 118 -0.78 26.81 18.77
CA ALA A 118 -0.23 26.37 17.49
C ALA A 118 1.27 26.64 17.40
N LEU A 119 2.02 25.66 16.92
CA LEU A 119 3.44 25.77 16.57
C LEU A 119 3.58 25.80 15.04
N GLY A 120 4.78 25.47 14.54
CA GLY A 120 5.07 25.39 13.11
C GLY A 120 4.29 24.28 12.39
N SER A 121 4.06 24.50 11.10
CA SER A 121 3.47 23.51 10.19
C SER A 121 4.53 22.94 9.26
N VAL A 122 4.42 21.65 8.96
CA VAL A 122 5.34 20.92 8.09
C VAL A 122 4.60 20.36 6.87
N GLN A 123 5.33 20.26 5.76
CA GLN A 123 4.87 19.59 4.55
C GLN A 123 4.96 18.06 4.72
N PRO A 124 4.17 17.28 3.99
CA PRO A 124 4.26 15.83 4.02
C PRO A 124 5.48 15.35 3.25
N ILE A 125 6.01 14.20 3.68
CA ILE A 125 6.81 13.34 2.81
C ILE A 125 5.85 12.41 2.07
N ASP A 126 6.01 12.37 0.75
CA ASP A 126 5.39 11.39 -0.13
C ASP A 126 6.49 10.75 -0.99
N VAL A 127 6.27 9.51 -1.40
CA VAL A 127 7.23 8.75 -2.22
C VAL A 127 6.85 8.74 -3.69
N ILE A 128 5.61 9.08 -4.01
CA ILE A 128 5.11 8.91 -5.37
C ILE A 128 3.98 9.88 -5.70
N ALA A 129 4.12 10.57 -6.82
CA ALA A 129 3.05 11.38 -7.40
C ALA A 129 1.99 10.46 -8.04
N GLN A 130 0.90 10.19 -7.30
CA GLN A 130 -0.25 9.44 -7.77
C GLN A 130 -1.56 9.98 -7.18
N LYS A 131 -2.70 9.62 -7.76
CA LYS A 131 -4.03 9.99 -7.21
C LYS A 131 -4.64 8.91 -6.29
N ALA A 132 -4.12 7.69 -6.33
CA ALA A 132 -4.55 6.62 -5.44
C ALA A 132 -4.21 6.91 -3.97
N TRP A 133 -4.86 6.19 -3.06
CA TRP A 133 -4.58 6.29 -1.65
C TRP A 133 -3.13 5.91 -1.33
N ARG A 134 -2.51 6.68 -0.44
CA ARG A 134 -1.13 6.50 0.03
C ARG A 134 -0.95 7.06 1.42
N ASN A 135 0.21 6.82 2.02
CA ASN A 135 0.54 7.30 3.35
C ASN A 135 1.50 8.48 3.27
N LEU A 136 1.00 9.67 3.62
CA LEU A 136 1.84 10.82 3.87
C LEU A 136 2.55 10.64 5.21
N ARG A 137 3.83 11.04 5.28
CA ARG A 137 4.67 10.84 6.47
C ARG A 137 5.14 12.18 7.01
N PHE A 138 5.11 12.30 8.34
CA PHE A 138 5.60 13.44 9.08
C PHE A 138 6.52 12.92 10.19
N PRO A 139 7.85 12.94 9.99
CA PRO A 139 8.80 12.52 11.02
C PRO A 139 8.58 13.27 12.33
N MET A 140 8.48 12.51 13.43
CA MET A 140 8.40 13.05 14.78
C MET A 140 9.61 13.94 15.11
N ALA A 141 10.77 13.69 14.48
CA ALA A 141 11.96 14.52 14.64
C ALA A 141 11.79 15.99 14.19
N TRP A 142 10.79 16.30 13.35
CA TRP A 142 10.51 17.66 12.91
C TRP A 142 9.63 18.45 13.87
N ALA A 143 8.94 17.75 14.78
CA ALA A 143 8.09 18.38 15.77
C ALA A 143 8.95 18.91 16.94
N PRO A 144 8.75 20.17 17.39
CA PRO A 144 9.39 20.69 18.58
C PRO A 144 9.23 19.75 19.79
N PRO A 145 10.20 19.68 20.72
CA PRO A 145 10.15 18.76 21.87
C PRO A 145 8.88 18.88 22.71
N GLU A 146 8.32 20.08 22.82
CA GLU A 146 7.11 20.41 23.57
C GLU A 146 5.79 20.04 22.86
N ALA A 147 5.84 19.65 21.58
CA ALA A 147 4.64 19.32 20.82
C ALA A 147 3.98 18.04 21.35
N ASN A 148 2.75 18.17 21.84
CA ASN A 148 1.92 17.09 22.39
C ASN A 148 0.57 16.93 21.65
N VAL A 149 0.26 17.81 20.70
CA VAL A 149 -0.89 17.68 19.81
C VAL A 149 -0.51 18.00 18.37
N ALA A 150 -1.30 17.52 17.43
CA ALA A 150 -1.18 17.84 16.01
C ALA A 150 -2.56 18.03 15.36
N ARG A 151 -2.62 18.80 14.28
CA ARG A 151 -3.81 18.91 13.44
C ARG A 151 -3.45 19.01 11.97
N ILE A 152 -4.37 18.62 11.10
CA ILE A 152 -4.24 18.76 9.65
C ILE A 152 -4.77 20.14 9.26
N VAL A 153 -4.00 20.86 8.43
CA VAL A 153 -4.40 22.11 7.79
C VAL A 153 -4.38 21.89 6.29
N ALA A 154 -5.57 21.89 5.68
CA ALA A 154 -5.82 21.54 4.30
C ALA A 154 -6.38 22.76 3.53
N ASP A 155 -5.80 23.04 2.38
CA ASP A 155 -6.18 24.16 1.51
C ASP A 155 -6.07 23.75 0.04
N ASP A 156 -7.20 23.76 -0.65
CA ASP A 156 -7.37 23.49 -2.07
C ASP A 156 -7.96 24.73 -2.76
N PRO A 157 -7.11 25.69 -3.18
CA PRO A 157 -7.57 26.89 -3.86
C PRO A 157 -7.84 26.67 -5.35
N ASN A 158 -7.51 25.49 -5.90
CA ASN A 158 -7.64 25.23 -7.33
C ASN A 158 -9.03 24.66 -7.65
N LEU A 159 -9.67 25.21 -8.69
CA LEU A 159 -11.01 24.81 -9.12
C LEU A 159 -11.01 23.82 -10.30
N SER A 160 -9.84 23.32 -10.70
CA SER A 160 -9.72 22.30 -11.74
C SER A 160 -10.34 20.99 -11.28
N THR A 161 -11.05 20.31 -12.17
CA THR A 161 -11.74 19.03 -11.88
C THR A 161 -10.80 17.90 -11.49
N ASP A 162 -9.51 18.05 -11.75
CA ASP A 162 -8.48 17.05 -11.51
C ASP A 162 -7.59 17.37 -10.30
N GLN A 163 -7.77 18.55 -9.70
CA GLN A 163 -7.11 19.02 -8.49
C GLN A 163 -8.06 18.85 -7.31
N TRP A 164 -7.78 17.83 -6.51
CA TRP A 164 -8.53 17.51 -5.32
C TRP A 164 -7.69 16.60 -4.45
N PHE A 165 -8.04 16.51 -3.17
CA PHE A 165 -7.53 15.45 -2.31
C PHE A 165 -8.54 15.04 -1.25
N GLY A 166 -8.30 13.87 -0.67
CA GLY A 166 -9.00 13.38 0.51
C GLY A 166 -8.00 12.93 1.57
N PHE A 167 -8.37 13.01 2.84
CA PHE A 167 -7.51 12.62 3.95
C PHE A 167 -8.29 11.97 5.10
N THR A 168 -7.54 11.27 5.95
CA THR A 168 -8.00 10.61 7.18
C THR A 168 -7.36 11.29 8.40
N PRO A 169 -7.81 11.00 9.64
CA PRO A 169 -7.10 11.43 10.84
C PRO A 169 -5.62 11.01 10.85
N PRO A 170 -4.74 11.81 11.49
CA PRO A 170 -3.35 11.42 11.69
C PRO A 170 -3.27 10.24 12.65
N ARG A 171 -2.29 9.36 12.43
CA ARG A 171 -1.99 8.23 13.31
C ARG A 171 -0.50 8.13 13.54
N VAL A 172 -0.11 7.77 14.77
CA VAL A 172 1.28 7.42 15.09
C VAL A 172 1.37 5.89 15.03
N PRO A 173 1.92 5.29 13.96
CA PRO A 173 1.94 3.84 13.83
C PRO A 173 2.78 3.21 14.94
N VAL A 174 2.38 2.01 15.35
CA VAL A 174 3.26 1.09 16.07
C VAL A 174 4.04 0.34 15.00
N LEU A 175 5.37 0.45 15.03
CA LEU A 175 6.22 -0.17 14.01
C LEU A 175 6.78 -1.49 14.53
N GLN A 176 6.52 -2.55 13.77
CA GLN A 176 7.15 -3.86 13.94
C GLN A 176 8.05 -4.11 12.73
N THR A 177 9.20 -4.75 12.93
CA THR A 177 10.08 -5.11 11.80
C THR A 177 9.41 -6.15 10.91
N ALA A 178 9.68 -6.09 9.60
CA ALA A 178 9.13 -7.07 8.65
C ALA A 178 9.51 -8.52 9.02
N GLN A 179 10.71 -8.75 9.55
CA GLN A 179 11.14 -10.07 10.02
C GLN A 179 10.29 -10.59 11.19
N GLN A 180 10.01 -9.75 12.18
CA GLN A 180 9.17 -10.15 13.32
C GLN A 180 7.70 -10.37 12.90
N PHE A 181 7.24 -9.60 11.90
CA PHE A 181 5.87 -9.71 11.40
C PHE A 181 5.66 -10.96 10.52
N LEU A 182 6.58 -11.22 9.59
CA LEU A 182 6.46 -12.31 8.60
C LEU A 182 7.07 -13.63 9.09
N GLY A 183 8.03 -13.58 10.01
CA GLY A 183 8.80 -14.75 10.42
C GLY A 183 9.58 -15.39 9.26
N SER A 184 9.85 -16.69 9.40
CA SER A 184 10.59 -17.51 8.43
C SER A 184 9.86 -18.77 7.99
N GLN A 185 8.59 -18.93 8.39
CA GLN A 185 7.78 -20.14 8.13
C GLN A 185 6.52 -19.85 7.32
N THR A 186 5.97 -18.65 7.46
CA THR A 186 4.82 -18.18 6.69
C THR A 186 5.14 -18.26 5.19
N PRO A 187 4.27 -18.86 4.36
CA PRO A 187 4.45 -18.92 2.92
C PRO A 187 4.23 -17.55 2.28
N ILE A 188 5.23 -17.07 1.55
CA ILE A 188 5.21 -15.73 0.97
C ILE A 188 5.41 -15.82 -0.54
N LEU A 189 4.65 -15.04 -1.31
CA LEU A 189 4.99 -14.75 -2.70
C LEU A 189 6.00 -13.59 -2.73
N MET A 190 7.26 -13.89 -3.00
CA MET A 190 8.27 -12.87 -3.25
C MET A 190 8.36 -12.60 -4.74
N ASP A 191 8.15 -11.35 -5.15
CA ASP A 191 8.32 -10.96 -6.55
C ASP A 191 9.80 -11.10 -6.98
N ILE A 192 10.00 -11.25 -8.29
CA ILE A 192 11.31 -11.56 -8.90
C ILE A 192 12.43 -10.64 -8.39
N ALA A 193 12.13 -9.35 -8.24
CA ALA A 193 13.12 -8.34 -7.86
C ALA A 193 13.42 -8.29 -6.35
N THR A 194 12.51 -8.75 -5.50
CA THR A 194 12.64 -8.66 -4.03
C THR A 194 13.13 -9.95 -3.40
N ALA A 195 13.05 -11.08 -4.09
CA ALA A 195 13.40 -12.40 -3.54
C ALA A 195 14.82 -12.49 -2.96
N ALA A 196 15.82 -11.80 -3.55
CA ALA A 196 17.19 -11.81 -3.04
C ALA A 196 17.36 -11.00 -1.75
N ASN A 197 16.49 -10.02 -1.49
CA ASN A 197 16.58 -9.15 -0.31
C ASN A 197 15.95 -9.77 0.94
N PHE A 198 15.15 -10.82 0.77
CA PHE A 198 14.42 -11.51 1.85
C PHE A 198 14.85 -12.99 1.93
N PRO A 199 16.14 -13.29 2.18
CA PRO A 199 16.68 -14.66 2.10
C PRO A 199 16.19 -15.59 3.22
N CYS A 200 15.62 -15.05 4.29
CA CYS A 200 15.12 -15.84 5.43
C CYS A 200 13.63 -16.18 5.31
N GLN A 201 12.90 -15.50 4.43
CA GLN A 201 11.50 -15.75 4.19
C GLN A 201 11.34 -17.00 3.34
N ARG A 202 10.35 -17.83 3.70
CA ARG A 202 10.06 -19.06 2.95
C ARG A 202 9.09 -18.74 1.81
N PRO A 203 9.44 -19.00 0.54
CA PRO A 203 8.45 -18.95 -0.53
C PRO A 203 7.39 -20.04 -0.32
N PHE A 204 6.16 -19.80 -0.81
CA PHE A 204 5.18 -20.89 -0.88
C PHE A 204 5.73 -22.04 -1.74
N ALA A 205 5.39 -23.27 -1.39
CA ALA A 205 5.88 -24.45 -2.09
C ALA A 205 4.88 -25.00 -3.11
N GLU A 206 5.39 -25.62 -4.17
CA GLU A 206 4.59 -26.41 -5.11
C GLU A 206 5.03 -27.87 -5.02
N HIS A 207 4.09 -28.76 -4.76
CA HIS A 207 4.36 -30.19 -4.58
C HIS A 207 3.24 -31.02 -5.19
N LEU A 208 3.58 -32.06 -5.96
CA LEU A 208 2.64 -32.94 -6.65
C LEU A 208 1.64 -32.19 -7.57
N GLY A 209 2.06 -31.08 -8.16
CA GLY A 209 1.21 -30.26 -9.05
C GLY A 209 0.20 -29.37 -8.34
N VAL A 210 0.29 -29.25 -7.01
CA VAL A 210 -0.55 -28.36 -6.19
C VAL A 210 0.34 -27.34 -5.46
N ALA A 211 -0.06 -26.07 -5.50
CA ALA A 211 0.61 -24.99 -4.79
C ALA A 211 0.03 -24.79 -3.39
N GLU A 212 0.90 -24.53 -2.42
CA GLU A 212 0.53 -23.95 -1.13
C GLU A 212 0.04 -22.51 -1.34
N VAL A 213 -1.05 -22.14 -0.66
CA VAL A 213 -1.62 -20.78 -0.77
C VAL A 213 -0.76 -19.80 0.05
N PRO A 214 -0.14 -18.77 -0.56
CA PRO A 214 0.65 -17.79 0.17
C PRO A 214 -0.22 -16.89 1.06
N GLU A 215 0.34 -16.43 2.16
CA GLU A 215 -0.34 -15.51 3.10
C GLU A 215 -0.01 -14.04 2.84
N TYR A 216 1.18 -13.77 2.29
CA TYR A 216 1.65 -12.41 1.99
C TYR A 216 2.36 -12.36 0.64
N ARG A 217 2.48 -11.15 0.10
CA ARG A 217 3.29 -10.85 -1.08
C ARG A 217 4.24 -9.70 -0.82
N ILE A 218 5.50 -9.84 -1.21
CA ILE A 218 6.52 -8.78 -1.16
C ILE A 218 6.78 -8.27 -2.58
N LEU A 219 6.45 -7.00 -2.81
CA LEU A 219 6.53 -6.34 -4.11
C LEU A 219 7.70 -5.35 -4.17
N PRO A 220 8.34 -5.14 -5.34
CA PRO A 220 9.28 -4.04 -5.52
C PRO A 220 8.56 -2.69 -5.60
N ASN A 221 9.31 -1.61 -5.85
CA ASN A 221 8.75 -0.27 -6.12
C ASN A 221 7.68 -0.27 -7.23
N LEU A 222 6.79 0.72 -7.22
CA LEU A 222 5.59 0.70 -8.07
C LEU A 222 5.93 0.58 -9.57
N LYS A 223 6.96 1.30 -10.04
CA LYS A 223 7.37 1.26 -11.44
C LYS A 223 7.80 -0.16 -11.85
N GLN A 224 8.58 -0.83 -11.01
CA GLN A 224 9.03 -2.20 -11.26
C GLN A 224 7.89 -3.22 -11.17
N VAL A 225 6.91 -3.02 -10.28
CA VAL A 225 5.71 -3.86 -10.24
C VAL A 225 4.96 -3.82 -11.58
N VAL A 226 4.71 -2.61 -12.08
CA VAL A 226 3.90 -2.37 -13.28
C VAL A 226 4.52 -3.02 -14.52
N VAL A 227 5.81 -2.79 -14.75
CA VAL A 227 6.48 -3.18 -16.01
C VAL A 227 7.12 -4.56 -15.96
N SER A 228 7.19 -5.19 -14.78
CA SER A 228 7.85 -6.47 -14.61
C SER A 228 6.98 -7.48 -13.89
N SER A 229 6.68 -7.28 -12.61
CA SER A 229 6.04 -8.34 -11.80
C SER A 229 4.63 -8.67 -12.29
N ASN A 230 3.82 -7.65 -12.60
CA ASN A 230 2.45 -7.87 -13.09
C ASN A 230 2.37 -8.51 -14.47
N MET A 231 3.41 -8.32 -15.29
CA MET A 231 3.49 -8.86 -16.64
C MET A 231 4.02 -10.29 -16.62
N TRP A 232 5.21 -10.48 -16.05
CA TRP A 232 5.91 -11.76 -16.04
C TRP A 232 5.16 -12.85 -15.29
N GLN A 233 4.56 -12.50 -14.15
CA GLN A 233 3.86 -13.45 -13.28
C GLN A 233 2.36 -13.56 -13.61
N SER A 234 1.91 -13.01 -14.75
CA SER A 234 0.49 -12.96 -15.09
C SER A 234 -0.12 -14.35 -15.23
N ALA A 235 -1.41 -14.46 -14.92
CA ALA A 235 -2.16 -15.70 -15.09
C ALA A 235 -2.21 -16.17 -16.55
N ARG A 236 -2.26 -15.22 -17.50
CA ARG A 236 -2.29 -15.53 -18.95
C ARG A 236 -0.99 -16.17 -19.43
N SER A 237 0.12 -15.91 -18.74
CA SER A 237 1.43 -16.46 -19.03
C SER A 237 1.77 -17.68 -18.14
N GLY A 238 0.81 -18.18 -17.34
CA GLY A 238 1.00 -19.34 -16.47
C GLY A 238 1.74 -19.04 -15.16
N GLY A 239 1.89 -17.77 -14.78
CA GLY A 239 2.51 -17.39 -13.52
C GLY A 239 1.63 -17.70 -12.29
N PRO A 240 2.15 -17.47 -11.07
CA PRO A 240 1.46 -17.79 -9.82
C PRO A 240 0.11 -17.08 -9.66
N PHE A 241 -0.13 -15.98 -10.40
CA PHE A 241 -1.43 -15.32 -10.40
C PHE A 241 -2.57 -16.20 -10.92
N LEU A 242 -2.29 -17.30 -11.63
CA LEU A 242 -3.30 -18.21 -12.15
C LEU A 242 -4.26 -18.71 -11.05
N PHE A 243 -3.74 -19.13 -9.90
CA PHE A 243 -4.56 -19.58 -8.77
C PHE A 243 -4.77 -18.48 -7.73
N ILE A 244 -3.79 -17.58 -7.53
CA ILE A 244 -3.86 -16.52 -6.52
C ILE A 244 -5.05 -15.60 -6.78
N GLN A 245 -5.21 -15.08 -8.01
CA GLN A 245 -6.28 -14.11 -8.29
C GLN A 245 -7.69 -14.73 -8.23
N ALA A 246 -7.78 -16.06 -8.34
CA ALA A 246 -9.04 -16.79 -8.30
C ALA A 246 -9.45 -17.20 -6.88
N LEU A 247 -8.49 -17.27 -5.95
CA LEU A 247 -8.70 -17.78 -4.60
C LEU A 247 -8.55 -16.70 -3.52
N LEU A 248 -7.84 -15.62 -3.80
CA LEU A 248 -7.41 -14.62 -2.83
C LEU A 248 -7.82 -13.20 -3.25
N THR A 249 -8.20 -12.39 -2.28
CA THR A 249 -8.18 -10.94 -2.38
C THR A 249 -6.95 -10.38 -1.68
N THR A 250 -6.63 -9.12 -1.95
CA THR A 250 -5.41 -8.46 -1.46
C THR A 250 -5.75 -7.23 -0.62
N ALA A 251 -4.92 -6.98 0.39
CA ALA A 251 -4.94 -5.74 1.16
C ALA A 251 -3.50 -5.24 1.40
N THR A 252 -3.22 -3.97 1.09
CA THR A 252 -1.90 -3.38 1.33
C THR A 252 -1.64 -3.18 2.82
N ILE A 253 -0.44 -3.52 3.28
CA ILE A 253 0.10 -3.19 4.60
C ILE A 253 1.01 -1.96 4.47
N PRO A 254 0.78 -0.87 5.24
CA PRO A 254 1.69 0.27 5.26
C PRO A 254 3.07 -0.12 5.78
N THR A 255 4.09 0.02 4.93
CA THR A 255 5.47 -0.32 5.26
C THR A 255 6.41 0.85 5.00
N TYR A 256 7.47 0.93 5.81
CA TYR A 256 8.43 2.04 5.79
C TYR A 256 9.85 1.49 5.88
N LEU A 257 10.78 2.10 5.16
CA LEU A 257 12.20 1.78 5.29
C LEU A 257 12.77 2.53 6.50
N ARG A 258 13.48 1.83 7.37
CA ARG A 258 14.07 2.41 8.59
C ARG A 258 15.04 3.52 8.19
N ASN A 259 14.82 4.72 8.71
CA ASN A 259 15.67 5.92 8.53
C ASN A 259 15.73 6.49 7.10
N ASP A 260 15.00 5.92 6.14
CA ASP A 260 14.84 6.49 4.79
C ASP A 260 13.35 6.60 4.48
N TRP A 261 12.75 7.72 4.91
CA TRP A 261 11.31 7.98 4.78
C TRP A 261 10.89 8.39 3.36
N TYR A 262 11.87 8.66 2.48
CA TYR A 262 11.67 9.06 1.08
C TYR A 262 11.78 7.89 0.10
N ARG A 263 12.14 6.69 0.57
CA ARG A 263 12.28 5.52 -0.29
C ARG A 263 10.95 4.83 -0.59
N ASP A 264 10.62 4.71 -1.87
CA ASP A 264 9.74 3.64 -2.37
C ASP A 264 10.54 2.34 -2.46
N TRP A 265 10.69 1.63 -1.34
CA TRP A 265 11.38 0.35 -1.32
C TRP A 265 10.55 -0.76 -1.99
N GLY A 266 9.23 -0.57 -2.05
CA GLY A 266 8.24 -1.55 -2.44
C GLY A 266 7.04 -1.58 -1.52
N ALA A 267 6.31 -2.69 -1.53
CA ALA A 267 5.10 -2.85 -0.75
C ALA A 267 4.96 -4.26 -0.19
N LEU A 268 4.19 -4.37 0.89
CA LEU A 268 3.75 -5.65 1.45
C LEU A 268 2.23 -5.75 1.30
N GLU A 269 1.76 -6.87 0.76
CA GLU A 269 0.34 -7.19 0.67
C GLU A 269 0.00 -8.40 1.52
N ARG A 270 -1.14 -8.36 2.19
CA ARG A 270 -1.77 -9.52 2.83
C ARG A 270 -2.74 -10.16 1.84
N TYR A 271 -2.68 -11.48 1.73
CA TYR A 271 -3.70 -12.26 1.06
C TYR A 271 -4.83 -12.65 2.01
N ILE A 272 -6.06 -12.55 1.53
CA ILE A 272 -7.27 -12.91 2.25
C ILE A 272 -8.01 -13.93 1.39
N ARG A 273 -8.27 -15.13 1.92
CA ARG A 273 -8.99 -16.15 1.17
C ARG A 273 -10.42 -15.69 0.87
N LEU A 274 -10.88 -15.91 -0.36
CA LEU A 274 -12.27 -15.69 -0.76
C LEU A 274 -13.23 -16.62 -0.01
N VAL A 275 -12.82 -17.87 0.17
CA VAL A 275 -13.53 -18.87 0.98
C VAL A 275 -12.66 -19.25 2.18
N PRO A 276 -13.15 -19.14 3.42
CA PRO A 276 -12.40 -19.51 4.60
C PRO A 276 -11.94 -20.98 4.57
N ALA A 277 -10.75 -21.26 5.10
CA ALA A 277 -10.20 -22.62 5.14
C ALA A 277 -11.04 -23.60 5.98
N SER A 278 -11.88 -23.09 6.89
CA SER A 278 -12.84 -23.88 7.66
C SER A 278 -13.96 -24.46 6.81
N GLU A 279 -14.31 -23.79 5.70
CA GLU A 279 -15.34 -24.25 4.76
C GLU A 279 -14.72 -24.98 3.56
N ALA A 280 -13.54 -24.53 3.11
CA ALA A 280 -12.78 -25.13 2.01
C ALA A 280 -11.34 -25.46 2.47
N PRO A 281 -11.13 -26.59 3.17
CA PRO A 281 -9.81 -27.02 3.61
C PRO A 281 -8.95 -27.52 2.43
N ASN A 282 -7.65 -27.70 2.68
CA ASN A 282 -6.75 -28.28 1.69
C ASN A 282 -7.16 -29.74 1.36
N ALA A 283 -7.04 -30.12 0.09
CA ALA A 283 -7.34 -31.47 -0.35
C ALA A 283 -6.29 -32.49 0.15
N VAL A 284 -6.75 -33.72 0.44
CA VAL A 284 -5.87 -34.87 0.64
C VAL A 284 -5.55 -35.46 -0.73
N LEU A 285 -4.26 -35.55 -1.07
CA LEU A 285 -3.82 -36.03 -2.38
C LEU A 285 -3.55 -37.54 -2.34
N ASP A 286 -4.31 -38.28 -3.15
CA ASP A 286 -3.98 -39.67 -3.46
C ASP A 286 -2.91 -39.72 -4.54
N GLN A 287 -1.78 -40.33 -4.20
CA GLN A 287 -0.60 -40.40 -5.07
C GLN A 287 -0.28 -41.83 -5.49
N GLY A 288 0.32 -41.98 -6.66
CA GLY A 288 0.77 -43.27 -7.18
C GLY A 288 1.88 -43.09 -8.21
N SER A 289 2.37 -44.21 -8.73
CA SER A 289 3.44 -44.25 -9.72
C SER A 289 3.04 -45.09 -10.92
N LYS A 290 3.51 -44.72 -12.11
CA LYS A 290 3.35 -45.51 -13.34
C LYS A 290 4.64 -45.47 -14.15
N THR A 291 4.96 -46.59 -14.79
CA THR A 291 6.05 -46.66 -15.79
C THR A 291 5.54 -46.22 -17.15
N VAL A 292 6.26 -45.30 -17.80
CA VAL A 292 5.99 -44.81 -19.16
C VAL A 292 7.26 -44.89 -20.01
N PHE A 293 7.10 -45.00 -21.32
CA PHE A 293 8.22 -44.89 -22.26
C PHE A 293 8.72 -43.44 -22.36
N GLY A 294 10.01 -43.24 -22.63
CA GLY A 294 10.64 -41.91 -22.70
C GLY A 294 10.13 -41.00 -23.82
N TRP A 295 9.42 -41.55 -24.81
CA TRP A 295 8.76 -40.80 -25.89
C TRP A 295 7.23 -40.72 -25.73
N GLY A 296 6.69 -41.25 -24.63
CA GLY A 296 5.26 -41.19 -24.34
C GLY A 296 4.82 -39.75 -24.08
N ARG A 297 3.83 -39.25 -24.83
CA ARG A 297 3.20 -37.96 -24.61
C ARG A 297 1.68 -38.10 -24.64
N THR A 298 1.03 -37.93 -23.49
CA THR A 298 -0.43 -38.02 -23.36
C THR A 298 -1.06 -36.64 -23.51
N GLY A 299 -1.20 -36.20 -24.76
CA GLY A 299 -1.79 -34.89 -25.08
C GLY A 299 -0.88 -33.70 -24.77
N PRO A 300 -1.26 -32.50 -25.23
CA PRO A 300 -0.59 -31.25 -24.85
C PRO A 300 -1.04 -30.76 -23.47
N ILE A 301 -0.17 -30.03 -22.77
CA ILE A 301 -0.58 -29.18 -21.64
C ILE A 301 -1.44 -28.01 -22.16
N ARG A 302 -2.41 -27.55 -21.37
CA ARG A 302 -3.18 -26.34 -21.68
C ARG A 302 -2.35 -25.10 -21.34
N ALA A 303 -1.52 -24.66 -22.29
CA ALA A 303 -0.66 -23.48 -22.17
C ALA A 303 -1.09 -22.30 -23.07
N LEU A 304 -2.38 -22.27 -23.42
CA LEU A 304 -3.01 -21.14 -24.10
C LEU A 304 -4.13 -20.60 -23.19
N PRO A 305 -4.20 -19.28 -22.98
CA PRO A 305 -5.20 -18.66 -22.12
C PRO A 305 -6.63 -18.87 -22.63
#